data_AF-A0A524MBU6-F1
#
_entry.id   AF-A0A524MBU6-F1
#
_cell.length_a   1.000
_cell.length_b   1.000
_cell.length_c   1.000
_cell.angle_alpha   90.00
_cell.angle_beta   90.00
_cell.angle_gamma   90.00
#
_symmetry.space_group_name_H-M   'P 1'
#
loop_
_entity.id
_entity.type
_entity.pdbx_description
1 polymer ?
#
loop_
_entity_poly.entity_id
_entity_poly.type
_entity_poly.pdbx_seq_one_letter_code
_entity_poly.pdbx_strand_id
1 'polypeptide(L)'
;MEAHLSSDGPTQLHASYSGPFDLMDENTLSSTLSYEYALSAGSTLMADYALQRVKPSGLTAKTSHSAGLAVAFDLGATDISLQLSLTRDASDPGWSFDFSV
;
A
#
# COMPACT_ATOMS: atom_id res chain seq x y z
N MET A 1 -16.76 -24.16 -7.58
CA MET A 1 -15.32 -24.00 -7.26
C MET A 1 -15.26 -22.96 -6.17
N GLU A 2 -15.45 -23.41 -4.94
CA GLU A 2 -15.46 -22.54 -3.75
C GLU A 2 -14.02 -22.42 -3.26
N ALA A 3 -13.52 -21.20 -3.13
CA ALA A 3 -12.25 -20.96 -2.47
C ALA A 3 -12.46 -21.24 -0.98
N HIS A 4 -12.02 -22.42 -0.53
CA HIS A 4 -11.93 -22.76 0.88
C HIS A 4 -10.72 -22.03 1.46
N LEU A 5 -10.93 -20.80 1.92
CA LEU A 5 -9.96 -20.10 2.77
C LEU A 5 -10.27 -20.53 4.21
N SER A 6 -9.53 -21.51 4.73
CA SER A 6 -9.51 -21.79 6.16
C SER A 6 -8.92 -20.57 6.85
N SER A 7 -9.75 -19.73 7.48
CA SER A 7 -9.28 -18.53 8.19
C SER A 7 -8.88 -18.91 9.61
N ASP A 8 -7.64 -19.35 9.80
CA ASP A 8 -7.08 -19.66 11.12
C ASP A 8 -6.03 -18.63 11.60
N GLY A 9 -5.77 -17.58 10.82
CA GLY A 9 -4.81 -16.52 11.15
C GLY A 9 -5.47 -15.17 11.46
N PRO A 10 -4.91 -14.34 12.37
CA PRO A 10 -5.37 -12.98 12.57
C PRO A 10 -5.19 -12.13 11.31
N THR A 11 -6.25 -11.38 10.96
CA THR A 11 -6.29 -10.45 9.83
C THR A 11 -6.41 -9.03 10.34
N GLN A 12 -5.58 -8.11 9.85
CA GLN A 12 -5.66 -6.69 10.16
C GLN A 12 -5.83 -5.89 8.88
N LEU A 13 -6.85 -5.02 8.85
CA LEU A 13 -7.12 -4.11 7.74
C LEU A 13 -7.15 -2.69 8.30
N HIS A 14 -6.31 -1.82 7.77
CA HIS A 14 -6.23 -0.43 8.16
C HIS A 14 -6.44 0.45 6.93
N ALA A 15 -7.36 1.39 7.03
CA ALA A 15 -7.62 2.37 5.99
C ALA A 15 -7.61 3.77 6.60
N SER A 16 -6.98 4.71 5.92
CA SER A 16 -7.01 6.12 6.32
C SER A 16 -7.26 7.01 5.10
N TYR A 17 -7.85 8.17 5.38
CA TYR A 17 -8.11 9.19 4.40
C TYR A 17 -7.99 10.56 5.05
N SER A 18 -7.33 11.50 4.38
CA SER A 18 -7.24 12.89 4.78
C SER A 18 -7.35 13.78 3.55
N GLY A 19 -8.21 14.80 3.60
CA GLY A 19 -8.33 15.79 2.54
C GLY A 19 -9.34 16.87 2.91
N PRO A 20 -9.31 18.03 2.25
CA PRO A 20 -10.26 19.10 2.50
C PRO A 20 -11.65 18.77 1.94
N PHE A 21 -12.67 19.35 2.55
CA PHE A 21 -14.06 19.26 2.08
C PHE A 21 -14.33 20.10 0.82
N ASP A 22 -13.52 21.14 0.58
CA ASP A 22 -13.59 21.94 -0.64
C ASP A 22 -12.47 21.53 -1.62
N LEU A 23 -12.87 20.95 -2.75
CA LEU A 23 -11.97 20.45 -3.80
C LEU A 23 -11.73 21.49 -4.92
N MET A 24 -12.40 22.66 -4.85
CA MET A 24 -12.31 23.72 -5.85
C MET A 24 -11.02 24.53 -5.70
N ASP A 25 -10.53 24.70 -4.48
CA ASP A 25 -9.29 25.44 -4.14
C ASP A 25 -8.02 24.56 -4.13
N GLU A 26 -6.90 25.13 -3.67
CA GLU A 26 -5.65 24.42 -3.38
C GLU A 26 -5.88 23.32 -2.35
N ASN A 27 -5.56 22.08 -2.69
CA ASN A 27 -5.80 20.94 -1.81
C ASN A 27 -4.76 19.83 -1.91
N THR A 28 -4.60 19.13 -0.80
CA THR A 28 -3.91 17.85 -0.72
C THR A 28 -4.89 16.80 -0.22
N LEU A 29 -4.98 15.70 -0.95
CA LEU A 29 -5.76 14.51 -0.61
C LEU A 29 -4.80 13.33 -0.49
N SER A 30 -4.92 12.59 0.61
CA SER A 30 -4.15 11.38 0.87
C SER A 30 -5.07 10.26 1.29
N SER A 31 -4.80 9.05 0.81
CA SER A 31 -5.46 7.83 1.24
C SER A 31 -4.42 6.73 1.40
N THR A 32 -4.56 5.94 2.46
CA THR A 32 -3.78 4.73 2.65
C THR A 32 -4.68 3.55 2.94
N LEU A 33 -4.24 2.39 2.49
CA LEU A 33 -4.84 1.09 2.77
C LEU A 33 -3.68 0.15 3.09
N SER A 34 -3.75 -0.56 4.21
CA SER A 34 -2.84 -1.66 4.51
C SER A 34 -3.60 -2.86 5.01
N TYR A 35 -3.07 -4.02 4.65
CA TYR A 35 -3.60 -5.32 4.96
C TYR A 35 -2.46 -6.20 5.47
N GLU A 36 -2.69 -6.87 6.59
CA GLU A 36 -1.77 -7.85 7.15
C GLU A 36 -2.53 -9.14 7.44
N TYR A 37 -1.90 -10.26 7.06
CA TYR A 37 -2.47 -11.59 7.24
C TYR A 37 -1.39 -12.59 7.63
N ALA A 38 -1.57 -13.22 8.80
CA ALA A 38 -0.73 -14.34 9.20
C ALA A 38 -1.04 -15.56 8.32
N LEU A 39 -0.09 -15.94 7.46
CA LEU A 39 -0.18 -17.15 6.64
C LEU A 39 0.05 -18.40 7.49
N SER A 40 0.91 -18.28 8.50
CA SER A 40 1.19 -19.30 9.51
C SER A 40 1.76 -18.64 10.78
N ALA A 41 2.14 -19.44 11.79
CA ALA A 41 2.78 -18.93 13.00
C ALA A 41 4.15 -18.24 12.75
N GLY A 42 4.81 -18.51 11.62
CA GLY A 42 6.12 -17.94 11.27
C GLY A 42 6.12 -17.21 9.92
N SER A 43 4.97 -16.87 9.36
CA SER A 43 4.91 -16.15 8.09
C SER A 43 3.73 -15.20 7.98
N THR A 44 4.00 -14.01 7.44
CA THR A 44 3.04 -12.92 7.34
C THR A 44 3.03 -12.35 5.92
N LEU A 45 1.83 -12.22 5.35
CA LEU A 45 1.58 -11.48 4.13
C LEU A 45 1.19 -10.05 4.49
N MET A 46 1.85 -9.08 3.86
CA MET A 46 1.54 -7.66 3.99
C MET A 46 1.27 -7.07 2.61
N ALA A 47 0.23 -6.26 2.51
CA ALA A 47 -0.05 -5.48 1.32
C ALA A 47 -0.39 -4.05 1.72
N ASP A 48 0.11 -3.08 0.97
CA ASP A 48 -0.19 -1.68 1.19
C ASP A 48 -0.45 -0.96 -0.13
N TYR A 49 -1.21 0.12 -0.02
CA TYR A 49 -1.46 1.04 -1.10
C TYR A 49 -1.61 2.45 -0.54
N ALA A 50 -0.95 3.42 -1.17
CA ALA A 50 -1.14 4.82 -0.89
C ALA A 50 -1.42 5.60 -2.18
N LEU A 51 -2.30 6.59 -2.03
CA LEU A 51 -2.60 7.57 -3.06
C LEU A 51 -2.41 8.95 -2.46
N GLN A 52 -1.70 9.81 -3.17
CA GLN A 52 -1.61 11.23 -2.82
C GLN A 52 -1.92 12.08 -4.05
N ARG A 53 -2.83 13.03 -3.90
CA ARG A 53 -3.15 14.03 -4.91
C ARG A 53 -2.87 15.41 -4.34
N VAL A 54 -2.08 16.21 -5.06
CA VAL A 54 -1.78 17.59 -4.73
C VAL A 54 -2.26 18.48 -5.87
N LYS A 55 -3.13 19.43 -5.57
CA LYS A 55 -3.64 20.45 -6.49
C LYS A 55 -3.22 21.83 -5.98
N PRO A 56 -2.10 22.39 -6.47
CA PRO A 56 -1.74 23.77 -6.17
C PRO A 56 -2.72 24.75 -6.82
N SER A 57 -2.83 25.97 -6.28
CA SER A 57 -3.68 27.01 -6.86
C SER A 57 -3.29 27.32 -8.32
N GLY A 58 -4.29 27.39 -9.21
CA GLY A 58 -4.11 27.72 -10.63
C GLY A 58 -3.38 26.65 -11.47
N LEU A 59 -3.03 25.49 -10.89
CA LEU A 59 -2.32 24.41 -11.57
C LEU A 59 -3.14 23.11 -11.60
N THR A 60 -2.78 22.25 -12.56
CA THR A 60 -3.35 20.91 -12.66
C THR A 60 -2.95 20.07 -11.45
N ALA A 61 -3.91 19.31 -10.92
CA ALA A 61 -3.62 18.35 -9.86
C ALA A 61 -2.67 17.26 -10.33
N LYS A 62 -1.70 16.90 -9.49
CA LYS A 62 -0.81 15.79 -9.70
C LYS A 62 -1.13 14.68 -8.71
N THR A 63 -1.09 13.43 -9.16
CA THR A 63 -1.40 12.26 -8.34
C THR A 63 -0.24 11.29 -8.36
N SER A 64 0.25 10.90 -7.20
CA SER A 64 1.18 9.79 -7.02
C SER A 64 0.46 8.58 -6.41
N HIS A 65 1.01 7.41 -6.73
CA HIS A 65 0.56 6.12 -6.21
C HIS A 65 1.76 5.32 -5.72
N SER A 66 1.58 4.58 -4.63
CA SER A 66 2.48 3.51 -4.23
C SER A 66 1.68 2.28 -3.87
N ALA A 67 2.18 1.11 -4.20
CA ALA A 67 1.65 -0.17 -3.77
C ALA A 67 2.80 -1.06 -3.34
N GLY A 68 2.62 -1.77 -2.23
CA GLY A 68 3.58 -2.73 -1.71
C GLY A 68 2.94 -4.10 -1.52
N LEU A 69 3.73 -5.14 -1.79
CA LEU A 69 3.41 -6.50 -1.41
C LEU A 69 4.65 -7.11 -0.77
N ALA A 70 4.51 -7.64 0.43
CA ALA A 70 5.59 -8.29 1.14
C ALA A 70 5.17 -9.62 1.76
N VAL A 71 6.10 -10.56 1.81
CA VAL A 71 5.98 -11.78 2.61
C VAL A 71 7.17 -11.85 3.54
N ALA A 72 6.90 -11.83 4.84
CA ALA A 72 7.89 -11.97 5.89
C ALA A 72 7.88 -13.40 6.45
N PHE A 73 9.06 -13.93 6.75
CA PHE A 73 9.29 -15.23 7.37
C PHE A 73 10.12 -15.06 8.63
N ASP A 74 9.59 -15.53 9.76
CA ASP A 74 10.32 -15.68 11.02
C ASP A 74 10.97 -17.08 11.03
N LEU A 75 12.29 -17.13 10.99
CA LEU A 75 13.09 -18.37 11.03
C LEU A 75 13.75 -18.58 12.40
N GLY A 76 13.28 -17.88 13.43
CA GLY A 76 13.72 -17.94 14.82
C GLY A 76 15.03 -17.19 15.09
N ALA A 77 16.08 -17.45 14.32
CA ALA A 77 17.38 -16.79 14.46
C ALA A 77 17.59 -15.64 13.45
N THR A 78 16.70 -15.50 12.46
CA THR A 78 16.79 -14.52 11.38
C THR A 78 15.40 -14.32 10.78
N ASP A 79 15.09 -13.07 10.41
CA ASP A 79 13.89 -12.74 9.65
C ASP A 79 14.29 -12.45 8.20
N ILE A 80 13.49 -12.95 7.25
CA ILE A 80 13.66 -12.70 5.81
C ILE A 80 12.36 -12.12 5.27
N SER A 81 12.45 -11.08 4.43
CA SER A 81 11.27 -10.48 3.79
C SER A 81 11.45 -10.36 2.29
N LEU A 82 10.54 -10.93 1.50
CA LEU A 82 10.48 -10.67 0.07
C LEU A 82 9.52 -9.51 -0.17
N GLN A 83 9.94 -8.47 -0.86
CA GLN A 83 9.13 -7.27 -1.09
C GLN A 83 9.10 -6.89 -2.57
N LEU A 84 7.92 -6.47 -3.02
CA LEU A 84 7.69 -5.88 -4.33
C LEU A 84 7.01 -4.53 -4.10
N SER A 85 7.62 -3.46 -4.61
CA SER A 85 7.09 -2.10 -4.56
C SER A 85 6.80 -1.58 -5.97
N LEU A 86 5.63 -0.98 -6.13
CA LEU A 86 5.22 -0.29 -7.35
C LEU A 86 4.98 1.17 -7.01
N THR A 87 5.59 2.09 -7.75
CA THR A 87 5.35 3.52 -7.58
C THR A 87 5.01 4.17 -8.91
N ARG A 88 4.09 5.13 -8.87
CA ARG A 88 3.83 6.03 -9.99
C ARG A 88 3.95 7.45 -9.49
N ASP A 89 4.98 8.13 -9.95
CA ASP A 89 5.24 9.50 -9.53
C ASP A 89 4.28 10.48 -10.18
N ALA A 90 4.02 11.58 -9.48
CA ALA A 90 3.04 12.59 -9.88
C ALA A 90 3.38 13.32 -11.19
N SER A 91 4.62 13.15 -11.68
CA SER A 91 5.12 13.76 -12.92
C SER A 91 5.54 12.73 -13.98
N ASP A 92 5.31 11.43 -13.74
CA ASP A 92 5.67 10.34 -14.67
C ASP A 92 4.43 9.49 -15.02
N PRO A 93 4.11 9.28 -16.32
CA PRO A 93 3.02 8.39 -16.70
C PRO A 93 3.30 6.90 -16.43
N GLY A 94 4.56 6.48 -16.24
CA GLY A 94 4.97 5.08 -16.03
C GLY A 94 4.92 4.62 -14.58
N TRP A 95 4.81 3.30 -14.41
CA TRP A 95 5.04 2.64 -13.11
C TRP A 95 6.50 2.24 -12.99
N SER A 96 7.11 2.54 -11.86
CA SER A 96 8.39 2.00 -11.41
C SER A 96 8.14 0.75 -10.56
N PHE A 97 9.03 -0.23 -10.68
CA PHE A 97 8.96 -1.51 -9.98
C PHE A 97 10.28 -1.75 -9.27
N ASP A 98 10.23 -2.14 -8.01
CA ASP A 98 11.39 -2.51 -7.21
C ASP A 98 11.13 -3.83 -6.48
N PHE A 99 12.13 -4.72 -6.47
CA PHE A 99 12.06 -6.00 -5.78
C PHE A 99 13.27 -6.16 -4.86
N SER A 100 13.01 -6.52 -3.60
CA SER A 100 14.04 -6.68 -2.58
C SER A 100 13.83 -7.94 -1.73
N VAL A 101 14.92 -8.36 -1.07
CA VAL A 101 15.00 -9.51 -0.16
C VAL A 101 15.66 -9.07 1.14
#